data_AF-A0A9E3XZP2-F1
#
_entry.id   AF-A0A9E3XZP2-F1
#
_cell.length_a   1.000
_cell.length_b   1.000
_cell.length_c   1.000
_cell.angle_alpha   90.00
_cell.angle_beta   90.00
_cell.angle_gamma   90.00
#
_symmetry.space_group_name_H-M   'P 1'
#
loop_
_entity.id
_entity.type
_entity.pdbx_description
1 polymer ?
#
loop_
_entity_poly.entity_id
_entity_poly.type
_entity_poly.pdbx_seq_one_letter_code
_entity_poly.pdbx_strand_id
1 'polypeptide(L)'
;MPNGGHSTTTIARPKDATAARTRPVDRPEDDTLLGDFTRPIAKDKQLVRGRGKRLFVGLGALVVVAAIVAALFVLPVQAWLRQEDDIARKEQIAEALESENASMTREIEQLQTPEGIEEAAREVIGYVQRGEIRLTVLPGTEAPTVLPSGWPYDQMAQVVAVRSAEAASEAESASTP
;
A
#
# COMPACT_ATOMS: atom_id res chain seq x y z
N MET A 1 -93.23 37.64 -25.82
CA MET A 1 -94.41 36.85 -26.25
C MET A 1 -94.34 35.48 -25.57
N PRO A 2 -95.50 34.92 -25.18
CA PRO A 2 -95.68 34.14 -23.94
C PRO A 2 -95.65 32.62 -24.14
N ASN A 3 -95.86 31.92 -23.02
CA ASN A 3 -96.32 30.53 -22.82
C ASN A 3 -95.25 29.57 -22.26
N GLY A 4 -95.52 28.79 -21.20
CA GLY A 4 -96.81 28.50 -20.58
C GLY A 4 -96.69 27.99 -19.15
N GLY A 5 -97.84 27.99 -18.46
CA GLY A 5 -98.09 27.13 -17.29
C GLY A 5 -97.85 25.66 -17.67
N HIS A 6 -97.81 24.69 -16.77
CA HIS A 6 -98.68 24.35 -15.66
C HIS A 6 -97.82 23.45 -14.72
N SER A 7 -98.04 23.26 -13.42
CA SER A 7 -99.20 22.59 -12.82
C SER A 7 -99.01 22.62 -11.30
N THR A 8 -100.05 23.04 -10.59
CA THR A 8 -100.20 22.80 -9.15
C THR A 8 -100.37 21.31 -8.91
N THR A 9 -99.40 20.68 -8.24
CA THR A 9 -99.61 19.38 -7.61
C THR A 9 -99.69 19.57 -6.11
N THR A 10 -100.91 19.44 -5.61
CA THR A 10 -101.26 19.39 -4.21
C THR A 10 -100.79 18.06 -3.64
N ILE A 11 -99.83 18.08 -2.71
CA ILE A 11 -99.52 16.90 -1.89
C ILE A 11 -99.40 17.32 -0.43
N ALA A 12 -99.99 16.47 0.41
CA ALA A 12 -100.49 16.74 1.75
C ALA A 12 -99.43 17.09 2.80
N ARG A 13 -99.86 17.92 3.76
CA ARG A 13 -99.17 18.22 5.01
C ARG A 13 -99.18 16.99 5.94
N PRO A 14 -98.04 16.33 6.22
CA PRO A 14 -97.96 15.43 7.36
C PRO A 14 -98.01 16.26 8.65
N LYS A 15 -98.75 15.72 9.60
CA LYS A 15 -98.96 16.26 10.94
C LYS A 15 -97.76 15.88 11.80
N ASP A 16 -97.56 16.68 12.85
CA ASP A 16 -96.66 16.45 13.98
C ASP A 16 -95.25 17.06 13.88
N ALA A 17 -95.17 18.24 14.48
CA ALA A 17 -93.98 18.78 15.08
C ALA A 17 -93.43 17.82 16.16
N THR A 18 -92.13 17.93 16.43
CA THR A 18 -91.40 17.34 17.56
C THR A 18 -90.75 15.98 17.31
N ALA A 19 -89.73 15.96 16.46
CA ALA A 19 -88.59 15.07 16.66
C ALA A 19 -87.33 15.79 16.16
N ALA A 20 -86.80 16.67 17.01
CA ALA A 20 -85.51 17.30 16.81
C ALA A 20 -84.42 16.23 16.68
N ARG A 21 -83.99 15.96 15.44
CA ARG A 21 -82.80 15.16 15.17
C ARG A 21 -81.62 16.13 15.17
N THR A 22 -81.06 16.37 16.34
CA THR A 22 -79.74 16.99 16.50
C THR A 22 -78.71 16.10 15.80
N ARG A 23 -78.14 16.61 14.71
CA ARG A 23 -76.96 16.04 14.08
C ARG A 23 -75.76 16.76 14.70
N PRO A 24 -74.92 16.11 15.52
CA PRO A 24 -73.66 16.71 15.89
C PRO A 24 -72.75 16.63 14.65
N VAL A 25 -72.50 17.78 14.03
CA VAL A 25 -71.39 17.93 13.09
C VAL A 25 -70.17 18.15 13.96
N ASP A 26 -69.43 17.08 14.21
CA ASP A 26 -68.15 17.10 14.91
C ASP A 26 -67.13 17.81 14.02
N ARG A 27 -66.93 19.11 14.26
CA ARG A 27 -65.79 19.88 13.74
C ARG A 27 -64.83 20.11 14.90
N PRO A 28 -63.67 19.45 14.94
CA PRO A 28 -62.57 19.93 15.74
C PRO A 28 -61.86 21.02 14.91
N GLU A 29 -62.17 22.28 15.22
CA GLU A 29 -61.21 23.37 15.01
C GLU A 29 -60.14 23.22 16.09
N ASP A 30 -58.86 23.16 15.69
CA ASP A 30 -57.71 23.67 16.46
C ASP A 30 -56.42 23.48 15.65
N ASP A 31 -56.24 24.35 14.66
CA ASP A 31 -54.93 24.66 14.05
C ASP A 31 -54.17 25.62 14.98
N THR A 32 -53.68 25.10 16.10
CA THR A 32 -52.69 25.80 16.93
C THR A 32 -51.35 25.10 16.81
N LEU A 33 -50.34 25.83 16.32
CA LEU A 33 -48.95 25.41 16.09
C LEU A 33 -48.17 25.03 17.38
N LEU A 34 -48.85 24.91 18.52
CA LEU A 34 -48.32 24.57 19.84
C LEU A 34 -49.34 23.72 20.60
N GLY A 35 -49.67 22.55 20.05
CA GLY A 35 -50.65 21.63 20.62
C GLY A 35 -50.18 20.97 21.92
N ASP A 36 -50.85 21.33 23.01
CA ASP A 36 -51.23 20.52 24.17
C ASP A 36 -50.58 19.11 24.28
N PHE A 37 -49.49 19.04 25.05
CA PHE A 37 -48.77 17.79 25.38
C PHE A 37 -49.51 16.91 26.40
N THR A 38 -50.69 17.32 26.88
CA THR A 38 -51.39 16.60 27.96
C THR A 38 -52.39 15.57 27.45
N ARG A 39 -52.72 15.59 26.15
CA ARG A 39 -53.57 14.56 25.55
C ARG A 39 -52.74 13.31 25.24
N PRO A 40 -53.15 12.10 25.69
CA PRO A 40 -52.51 10.87 25.25
C PRO A 40 -52.68 10.75 23.73
N ILE A 41 -51.56 10.78 23.03
CA ILE A 41 -51.44 10.68 21.58
C ILE A 41 -52.33 9.54 21.06
N ALA A 42 -53.21 9.87 20.11
CA ALA A 42 -54.12 8.93 19.48
C ALA A 42 -53.33 7.73 18.89
N LYS A 43 -53.68 6.51 19.29
CA LYS A 43 -52.94 5.24 19.03
C LYS A 43 -52.80 4.92 17.53
N ASP A 44 -53.57 5.59 16.70
CA ASP A 44 -53.65 5.55 15.25
C ASP A 44 -52.44 6.21 14.55
N LYS A 45 -51.71 7.11 15.21
CA LYS A 45 -50.43 7.65 14.70
C LYS A 45 -49.19 6.92 15.21
N GLN A 46 -49.35 5.88 16.03
CA GLN A 46 -48.22 5.08 16.53
C GLN A 46 -47.82 4.01 15.49
N LEU A 47 -46.78 4.31 14.71
CA LEU A 47 -46.18 3.44 13.68
C LEU A 47 -45.70 2.06 14.21
N VAL A 48 -45.69 1.84 15.52
CA VAL A 48 -45.33 0.56 16.15
C VAL A 48 -46.41 0.16 17.16
N ARG A 49 -47.39 -0.61 16.69
CA ARG A 49 -48.48 -1.19 17.49
C ARG A 49 -48.02 -2.52 18.10
N GLY A 50 -47.85 -2.55 19.43
CA GLY A 50 -47.53 -3.75 20.23
C GLY A 50 -46.24 -3.61 21.05
N ARG A 51 -46.26 -3.93 22.36
CA ARG A 51 -45.09 -3.89 23.25
C ARG A 51 -43.91 -4.73 22.70
N GLY A 52 -44.20 -5.86 22.07
CA GLY A 52 -43.18 -6.71 21.43
C GLY A 52 -42.45 -6.02 20.28
N LYS A 53 -43.18 -5.39 19.34
CA LYS A 53 -42.55 -4.68 18.21
C LYS A 53 -41.70 -3.49 18.67
N ARG A 54 -42.07 -2.81 19.76
CA ARG A 54 -41.25 -1.72 20.35
C ARG A 54 -39.95 -2.22 20.96
N LEU A 55 -39.99 -3.39 21.61
CA LEU A 55 -38.78 -4.06 22.11
C LEU A 55 -37.85 -4.45 20.95
N PHE A 56 -38.39 -4.99 19.85
CA PHE A 56 -37.59 -5.31 18.66
C PHE A 56 -37.01 -4.06 17.99
N VAL A 57 -37.78 -2.99 17.85
CA VAL A 57 -37.27 -1.71 17.31
C VAL A 57 -36.22 -1.10 18.23
N GLY A 58 -36.42 -1.14 19.55
CA GLY A 58 -35.43 -0.68 20.52
C GLY A 58 -34.14 -1.51 20.51
N LEU A 59 -34.26 -2.83 20.40
CA LEU A 59 -33.10 -3.73 20.28
C LEU A 59 -32.34 -3.49 18.97
N GLY A 60 -33.07 -3.32 17.86
CA GLY A 60 -32.47 -2.96 16.57
C GLY A 60 -31.73 -1.62 16.63
N ALA A 61 -32.34 -0.60 17.23
CA ALA A 61 -31.69 0.70 17.43
C ALA A 61 -30.42 0.58 18.29
N LEU A 62 -30.45 -0.24 19.34
CA LEU A 62 -29.28 -0.47 20.21
C LEU A 62 -28.13 -1.16 19.47
N VAL A 63 -28.42 -2.14 18.60
CA VAL A 63 -27.41 -2.79 17.74
C VAL A 63 -26.79 -1.79 16.78
N VAL A 64 -27.60 -0.92 16.16
CA VAL A 64 -27.10 0.12 15.25
C VAL A 64 -26.21 1.12 15.98
N VAL A 65 -26.61 1.57 17.18
CA VAL A 65 -25.79 2.47 18.00
C VAL A 65 -24.49 1.79 18.43
N ALA A 66 -24.54 0.52 18.87
CA ALA A 66 -23.35 -0.24 19.22
C ALA A 66 -22.40 -0.42 18.02
N ALA A 67 -22.94 -0.63 16.82
CA ALA A 67 -22.15 -0.71 15.60
C ALA A 67 -21.48 0.63 15.24
N ILE A 68 -22.17 1.76 15.43
CA ILE A 68 -21.59 3.10 15.22
C ILE A 68 -20.47 3.36 16.24
N VAL A 69 -20.69 3.08 17.52
CA VAL A 69 -19.66 3.20 18.56
C VAL A 69 -18.48 2.28 18.22
N ALA A 70 -18.73 1.01 17.92
CA ALA A 70 -17.67 0.09 17.51
C ALA A 70 -16.91 0.60 16.27
N ALA A 71 -17.58 1.13 15.25
CA ALA A 71 -16.93 1.69 14.07
C ALA A 71 -16.05 2.91 14.41
N LEU A 72 -16.52 3.76 15.33
CA LEU A 72 -15.77 4.93 15.81
C LEU A 72 -14.57 4.56 16.68
N PHE A 73 -14.52 3.38 17.31
CA PHE A 73 -13.41 2.96 18.17
C PHE A 73 -12.48 1.91 17.51
N VAL A 74 -13.01 0.99 16.70
CA VAL A 74 -12.23 -0.08 16.05
C VAL A 74 -11.31 0.49 14.97
N LEU A 75 -11.79 1.44 14.17
CA LEU A 75 -10.98 2.08 13.13
C LEU A 75 -9.79 2.88 13.67
N PRO A 76 -9.94 3.78 14.66
CA PRO A 76 -8.80 4.52 15.19
C PRO A 76 -7.81 3.65 15.96
N VAL A 77 -8.25 2.61 16.68
CA VAL A 77 -7.33 1.69 17.36
C VAL A 77 -6.50 0.88 16.35
N GLN A 78 -7.12 0.41 15.25
CA GLN A 78 -6.38 -0.25 14.18
C GLN A 78 -5.45 0.71 13.41
N ALA A 79 -5.83 1.98 13.27
CA ALA A 79 -4.99 3.00 12.63
C ALA A 79 -3.78 3.37 13.50
N TRP A 80 -3.94 3.42 14.82
CA TRP A 80 -2.84 3.66 15.76
C TRP A 80 -1.80 2.54 15.69
N LEU A 81 -2.23 1.28 15.74
CA LEU A 81 -1.32 0.13 15.64
C LEU A 81 -0.57 0.10 14.31
N ARG A 82 -1.18 0.56 13.21
CA ARG A 82 -0.50 0.70 11.91
C ARG A 82 0.47 1.88 11.86
N GLN A 83 0.26 2.94 12.65
CA GLN A 83 1.18 4.08 12.72
C GLN A 83 2.49 3.72 13.41
N GLU A 84 2.49 2.85 14.42
CA GLU A 84 3.71 2.39 15.08
C GLU A 84 4.62 1.60 14.11
N ASP A 85 4.03 0.72 13.29
CA ASP A 85 4.77 -0.02 12.26
C ASP A 85 5.35 0.91 11.18
N ASP A 86 4.61 1.95 10.80
CA ASP A 86 5.06 2.94 9.81
C ASP A 86 6.18 3.84 10.35
N ILE A 87 6.17 4.16 11.65
CA ILE A 87 7.25 4.92 12.31
C ILE A 87 8.51 4.07 12.39
N ALA A 88 8.40 2.83 12.89
CA ALA A 88 9.54 1.92 12.99
C ALA A 88 10.18 1.63 11.62
N ARG A 89 9.37 1.48 10.57
CA ARG A 89 9.88 1.30 9.20
C ARG A 89 10.61 2.54 8.68
N LYS A 90 10.08 3.74 8.94
CA LYS A 90 10.72 4.99 8.50
C LYS A 90 12.02 5.26 9.24
N GLU A 91 12.09 4.95 10.53
CA GLU A 91 13.31 5.07 11.33
C GLU A 91 14.41 4.13 10.81
N GLN A 92 14.08 2.86 10.53
CA GLN A 92 15.05 1.91 9.94
C GLN A 92 15.58 2.38 8.58
N ILE A 93 14.71 2.95 7.74
CA ILE A 93 15.13 3.52 6.45
C ILE A 93 16.03 4.73 6.66
N ALA A 94 15.69 5.64 7.58
CA ALA A 94 16.51 6.81 7.87
C ALA A 94 17.91 6.43 8.36
N GLU A 95 18.01 5.47 9.29
CA GLU A 95 19.28 4.97 9.83
C GLU A 95 20.14 4.33 8.73
N ALA A 96 19.54 3.56 7.83
CA ALA A 96 20.24 2.97 6.68
C ALA A 96 20.80 4.05 5.74
N LEU A 97 20.00 5.06 5.38
CA LEU A 97 20.44 6.17 4.52
C LEU A 97 21.53 7.03 5.17
N GLU A 98 21.49 7.21 6.49
CA GLU A 98 22.50 7.97 7.23
C GLU A 98 23.84 7.23 7.27
N SER A 99 23.80 5.91 7.51
CA SER A 99 24.99 5.05 7.45
C SER A 99 25.63 5.06 6.06
N GLU A 100 24.83 4.94 5.00
CA GLU A 100 25.32 5.00 3.62
C GLU A 100 25.94 6.37 3.31
N ASN A 101 25.28 7.47 3.67
CA ASN A 101 25.83 8.82 3.49
C ASN A 101 27.16 9.01 4.22
N ALA A 102 27.29 8.50 5.45
CA ALA A 102 28.53 8.58 6.21
C ALA A 102 29.67 7.77 5.58
N SER A 103 29.37 6.67 4.88
CA SER A 103 30.37 5.92 4.13
C SER A 103 30.83 6.66 2.87
N MET A 104 29.90 7.21 2.08
CA MET A 104 30.21 7.97 0.87
C MET A 104 30.97 9.25 1.18
N THR A 105 30.62 9.93 2.28
CA THR A 105 31.31 11.15 2.72
C THR A 105 32.77 10.87 3.07
N ARG A 106 33.05 9.75 3.76
CA ARG A 106 34.42 9.33 4.06
C ARG A 106 35.22 8.99 2.80
N GLU A 107 34.60 8.36 1.81
CA GLU A 107 35.24 8.08 0.53
C GLU A 107 35.54 9.36 -0.24
N ILE A 108 34.62 10.34 -0.24
CA ILE A 108 34.85 11.66 -0.83
C ILE A 108 36.00 12.38 -0.13
N GLU A 109 36.02 12.39 1.21
CA GLU A 109 37.10 13.01 1.98
C GLU A 109 38.45 12.37 1.66
N GLN A 110 38.50 11.04 1.50
CA GLN A 110 39.70 10.32 1.11
C GLN A 110 40.12 10.63 -0.33
N LEU A 111 39.18 10.64 -1.29
CA LEU A 111 39.44 10.94 -2.69
C LEU A 111 39.82 12.41 -2.92
N GLN A 112 39.38 13.33 -2.07
CA GLN A 112 39.75 14.75 -2.13
C GLN A 112 41.13 15.05 -1.53
N THR A 113 41.77 14.09 -0.84
CA THR A 113 43.16 14.27 -0.42
C THR A 113 44.08 14.45 -1.64
N PRO A 114 45.14 15.26 -1.54
CA PRO A 114 46.11 15.45 -2.63
C PRO A 114 46.63 14.11 -3.18
N GLU A 115 46.91 13.16 -2.29
CA GLU A 115 47.37 11.82 -2.62
C GLU A 115 46.29 11.00 -3.35
N GLY A 116 45.02 11.11 -2.93
CA GLY A 116 43.89 10.46 -3.59
C GLY A 116 43.64 10.97 -5.01
N ILE A 117 43.82 12.28 -5.23
CA ILE A 117 43.71 12.89 -6.57
C ILE A 117 44.86 12.42 -7.46
N GLU A 118 46.09 12.34 -6.95
CA GLU A 118 47.23 11.82 -7.71
C GLU A 118 47.03 10.35 -8.11
N GLU A 119 46.52 9.52 -7.20
CA GLU A 119 46.25 8.11 -7.48
C GLU A 119 45.12 7.93 -8.49
N ALA A 120 44.01 8.66 -8.33
CA ALA A 120 42.93 8.67 -9.31
C ALA A 120 43.40 9.18 -10.69
N ALA A 121 44.31 10.16 -10.72
CA ALA A 121 44.91 10.64 -11.96
C ALA A 121 45.84 9.59 -12.60
N ARG A 122 46.59 8.81 -11.80
CA ARG A 122 47.38 7.67 -12.32
C ARG A 122 46.50 6.60 -12.95
N GLU A 123 45.38 6.27 -12.32
CA GLU A 123 44.47 5.23 -12.80
C GLU A 123 43.68 5.65 -14.05
N VAL A 124 43.05 6.83 -14.02
CA VAL A 124 42.10 7.24 -15.06
C VAL A 124 42.80 7.84 -16.28
N ILE A 125 43.79 8.71 -16.07
CA ILE A 125 44.44 9.47 -17.16
C ILE A 125 45.90 9.06 -17.37
N GLY A 126 46.42 8.10 -16.60
CA GLY A 126 47.81 7.69 -16.69
C GLY A 126 48.78 8.82 -16.33
N TYR A 127 48.41 9.68 -15.37
CA TYR A 127 49.26 10.77 -14.91
C TYR A 127 50.60 10.23 -14.37
N VAL A 128 51.69 10.92 -14.68
CA VAL A 128 53.06 10.54 -14.31
C VAL A 128 53.77 11.80 -13.83
N GLN A 129 54.42 11.76 -12.67
CA GLN A 129 55.11 12.93 -12.14
C GLN A 129 56.45 13.13 -12.87
N ARG A 130 56.96 14.37 -12.84
CA ARG A 130 58.17 14.72 -13.60
C ARG A 130 59.38 13.92 -13.10
N GLY A 131 59.84 12.98 -13.92
CA GLY A 131 60.95 12.06 -13.59
C GLY A 131 60.54 10.58 -13.45
N GLU A 132 59.24 10.28 -13.49
CA GLU A 132 58.71 8.92 -13.47
C GLU A 132 58.50 8.37 -14.91
N ILE A 133 58.54 7.04 -15.06
CA ILE A 133 58.34 6.34 -16.35
C ILE A 133 57.22 5.31 -16.17
N ARG A 134 56.19 5.37 -17.03
CA ARG A 134 55.10 4.39 -17.04
C ARG A 134 55.53 3.11 -17.77
N LEU A 135 55.57 1.98 -17.05
CA LEU A 135 55.78 0.65 -17.62
C LEU A 135 54.43 -0.07 -17.70
N THR A 136 53.98 -0.41 -18.91
CA THR A 136 52.80 -1.27 -19.09
C THR A 136 53.28 -2.72 -19.18
N VAL A 137 52.89 -3.55 -18.23
CA VAL A 137 53.13 -5.00 -18.31
C VAL A 137 52.11 -5.58 -19.27
N LEU A 138 52.58 -6.02 -20.44
CA LEU A 138 51.75 -6.79 -21.35
C LEU A 138 51.54 -8.19 -20.73
N PRO A 139 50.32 -8.77 -20.76
CA PRO A 139 50.14 -10.16 -20.36
C PRO A 139 51.17 -11.00 -21.11
N GLY A 140 51.92 -11.81 -20.37
CA GLY A 140 53.02 -12.59 -20.93
C GLY A 140 52.52 -13.32 -22.15
N THR A 141 53.11 -13.02 -23.31
CA THR A 141 52.86 -13.83 -24.50
C THR A 141 53.23 -15.26 -24.11
N GLU A 142 52.44 -16.25 -24.53
CA GLU A 142 52.89 -17.64 -24.36
C GLU A 142 54.30 -17.72 -24.94
N ALA A 143 55.26 -18.07 -24.08
CA ALA A 143 56.63 -18.19 -24.52
C ALA A 143 56.64 -19.26 -25.61
N PRO A 144 57.35 -19.05 -26.74
CA PRO A 144 57.48 -20.07 -27.76
C PRO A 144 57.92 -21.38 -27.10
N THR A 145 57.06 -22.39 -27.14
CA THR A 145 57.34 -23.72 -26.57
C THR A 145 58.37 -24.50 -27.39
N VAL A 146 58.73 -23.97 -28.56
CA VAL A 146 59.73 -24.52 -29.45
C VAL A 146 61.01 -23.68 -29.34
N LEU A 147 62.09 -24.33 -28.94
CA LEU A 147 63.43 -23.75 -28.93
C LEU A 147 63.85 -23.44 -30.38
N PRO A 148 64.47 -22.27 -30.66
CA PRO A 148 64.97 -21.95 -32.01
C PRO A 148 66.03 -22.96 -32.45
N SER A 149 66.10 -23.26 -33.75
CA SER A 149 67.20 -24.05 -34.30
C SER A 149 68.51 -23.26 -34.30
N GLY A 150 69.62 -23.92 -33.95
CA GLY A 150 70.96 -23.35 -34.01
C GLY A 150 71.75 -23.48 -32.71
N TRP A 151 72.98 -22.99 -32.74
CA TRP A 151 73.83 -22.96 -31.55
C TRP A 151 73.31 -21.90 -30.56
N PRO A 152 73.16 -22.19 -29.25
CA PRO A 152 73.42 -23.44 -28.52
C PRO A 152 72.17 -24.32 -28.29
N TYR A 153 71.02 -23.95 -28.85
CA TYR A 153 69.72 -24.55 -28.59
C TYR A 153 69.58 -25.99 -29.09
N ASP A 154 70.27 -26.35 -30.17
CA ASP A 154 70.25 -27.74 -30.67
C ASP A 154 70.87 -28.71 -29.65
N GLN A 155 71.89 -28.28 -28.90
CA GLN A 155 72.50 -29.10 -27.84
C GLN A 155 71.56 -29.24 -26.65
N MET A 156 70.91 -28.15 -26.25
CA MET A 156 69.92 -28.18 -25.17
C MET A 156 68.71 -29.04 -25.53
N ALA A 157 68.25 -28.99 -26.79
CA ALA A 157 67.18 -29.84 -27.30
C ALA A 157 67.55 -31.33 -27.19
N GLN A 158 68.79 -31.71 -27.51
CA GLN A 158 69.28 -33.07 -27.35
C GLN A 158 69.31 -33.51 -25.88
N VAL A 159 69.80 -32.65 -24.97
CA VAL A 159 69.85 -32.96 -23.53
C VAL A 159 68.43 -33.15 -22.98
N VAL A 160 67.49 -32.28 -23.34
CA VAL A 160 66.09 -32.40 -22.91
C VAL A 160 65.45 -33.66 -23.47
N ALA A 161 65.72 -34.02 -24.72
CA ALA A 161 65.21 -35.25 -25.34
C ALA A 161 65.72 -36.52 -24.64
N VAL A 162 67.00 -36.55 -24.25
CA VAL A 162 67.55 -37.68 -23.49
C VAL A 162 66.90 -37.79 -22.11
N ARG A 163 66.71 -36.66 -21.42
CA ARG A 163 66.06 -36.63 -20.10
C ARG A 163 64.58 -37.02 -20.14
N SER A 164 63.84 -36.61 -21.17
CA SER A 164 62.44 -36.98 -21.30
C SER A 164 62.26 -38.45 -21.65
N ALA A 165 63.15 -39.04 -22.45
CA ALA A 165 63.16 -40.47 -22.74
C ALA A 165 63.48 -41.30 -21.48
N GLU A 166 64.45 -40.86 -20.67
CA GLU A 166 64.79 -41.47 -19.38
C GLU A 166 63.57 -41.43 -18.43
N ALA A 167 62.93 -40.27 -18.26
CA ALA A 167 61.74 -40.13 -17.42
C ALA A 167 60.54 -40.98 -17.92
N ALA A 168 60.35 -41.11 -19.24
CA ALA A 168 59.30 -41.96 -19.79
C ALA A 168 59.56 -43.45 -19.50
N SER A 169 60.82 -43.90 -19.61
CA SER A 169 61.20 -45.28 -19.28
C SER A 169 61.06 -45.61 -17.80
N GLU A 170 61.31 -44.63 -16.92
CA GLU A 170 61.12 -44.76 -15.47
C GLU A 170 59.62 -44.83 -15.11
N ALA A 171 58.79 -43.99 -15.74
CA ALA A 171 57.34 -44.04 -15.57
C ALA A 171 56.73 -45.37 -16.06
N GLU A 172 57.23 -45.92 -17.17
CA GLU A 172 56.77 -47.21 -17.72
C GLU A 172 57.21 -48.39 -16.83
N SER A 173 58.41 -48.32 -16.26
CA SER A 173 58.90 -49.30 -15.28
C SER A 173 58.15 -49.23 -13.95
N ALA A 174 57.70 -48.04 -13.54
CA ALA A 174 56.88 -47.83 -12.34
C ALA A 174 55.41 -48.25 -12.53
N SER A 175 54.95 -48.44 -13.77
CA SER A 175 53.56 -48.82 -14.10
C SER A 175 53.37 -50.31 -14.37
N THR A 176 54.44 -51.12 -14.29
CA THR A 176 54.34 -52.59 -14.36
C THR A 176 54.34 -53.15 -12.93
N PRO A 177 53.25 -53.80 -12.47
CA PRO A 177 53.12 -54.34 -11.12
C PRO A 177 54.02 -55.55 -10.84
#